data_AF-A0A5N5G599-F1
#
_entry.id   AF-A0A5N5G599-F1
#
_cell.length_a   1.000
_cell.length_b   1.000
_cell.length_c   1.000
_cell.angle_alpha   90.00
_cell.angle_beta   90.00
_cell.angle_gamma   90.00
#
_symmetry.space_group_name_H-M   'P 1'
#
loop_
_entity.id
_entity.type
_entity.pdbx_description
1 polymer ?
#
loop_
_entity_poly.entity_id
_entity_poly.type
_entity_poly.pdbx_seq_one_letter_code
_entity_poly.pdbx_strand_id
1 'polypeptide(L)'
;MKVLVRAYFEEAKWLHQNYTPKMDEYMSVALTTSYFLLSVVSFVGMADIVTKDSLDWIFNDSKSFHALLLLGRLIDDMKSHKFEQKRGRIASAVECYMTEHGATEEETTIECTKQLNDAWNDINEEWLILTIPRHLLLRIPRHHS
;
A
#
# COMPACT_ATOMS: atom_id res chain seq x y z
N MET A 1 -0.44 -9.73 12.83
CA MET A 1 -1.58 -10.64 12.55
C MET A 1 -2.94 -10.05 12.94
N LYS A 2 -3.19 -9.63 14.20
CA LYS A 2 -4.54 -9.11 14.61
C LYS A 2 -5.05 -7.94 13.76
N VAL A 3 -4.19 -6.98 13.43
CA VAL A 3 -4.55 -5.80 12.62
C VAL A 3 -4.95 -6.20 11.20
N LEU A 4 -4.19 -7.10 10.56
CA LEU A 4 -4.49 -7.63 9.23
C LEU A 4 -5.83 -8.38 9.16
N VAL A 5 -6.10 -9.24 10.14
CA VAL A 5 -7.38 -9.98 10.21
C VAL A 5 -8.56 -9.02 10.34
N ARG A 6 -8.42 -7.93 11.10
CA ARG A 6 -9.45 -6.90 11.21
C ARG A 6 -9.66 -6.16 9.89
N ALA A 7 -8.57 -5.81 9.21
CA ALA A 7 -8.65 -5.11 7.92
C ALA A 7 -9.35 -5.96 6.84
N TYR A 8 -8.96 -7.23 6.68
CA TYR A 8 -9.68 -8.15 5.77
C TYR A 8 -11.13 -8.37 6.18
N PHE A 9 -11.44 -8.34 7.47
CA PHE A 9 -12.82 -8.45 7.94
C PHE A 9 -13.65 -7.22 7.57
N GLU A 10 -13.09 -6.01 7.64
CA GLU A 10 -13.77 -4.81 7.15
C GLU A 10 -13.98 -4.85 5.63
N GLU A 11 -12.97 -5.25 4.85
CA GLU A 11 -13.12 -5.45 3.39
C GLU A 11 -14.24 -6.47 3.06
N ALA A 12 -14.31 -7.57 3.82
CA ALA A 12 -15.37 -8.57 3.66
C ALA A 12 -16.76 -8.03 4.00
N LYS A 13 -16.89 -7.12 4.97
CA LYS A 13 -18.17 -6.45 5.26
C LYS A 13 -18.59 -5.55 4.12
N TRP A 14 -17.67 -4.73 3.60
CA TRP A 14 -17.95 -3.86 2.46
C TRP A 14 -18.45 -4.65 1.26
N LEU A 15 -17.79 -5.77 0.95
CA LEU A 15 -18.25 -6.70 -0.09
C LEU A 15 -19.66 -7.22 0.18
N HIS A 16 -19.93 -7.73 1.38
CA HIS A 16 -21.22 -8.30 1.72
C HIS A 16 -22.36 -7.29 1.66
N GLN A 17 -22.07 -6.02 1.97
CA GLN A 17 -23.03 -4.92 1.95
C GLN A 17 -23.15 -4.25 0.59
N ASN A 18 -22.35 -4.65 -0.41
CA ASN A 18 -22.16 -3.92 -1.68
C ASN A 18 -21.86 -2.43 -1.44
N TYR A 19 -21.07 -2.14 -0.40
CA TYR A 19 -20.68 -0.79 -0.06
C TYR A 19 -19.36 -0.44 -0.73
N THR A 20 -19.35 0.69 -1.44
CA THR A 20 -18.13 1.30 -1.96
C THR A 20 -17.70 2.39 -0.97
N PRO A 21 -16.60 2.20 -0.23
CA PRO A 21 -16.09 3.22 0.69
C PRO A 21 -15.58 4.45 -0.07
N LYS A 22 -15.47 5.56 0.66
CA LYS A 22 -14.68 6.72 0.19
C LYS A 22 -13.21 6.36 0.13
N MET A 23 -12.44 7.10 -0.65
CA MET A 23 -11.02 6.84 -0.88
C MET A 23 -10.22 6.84 0.44
N ASP A 24 -10.43 7.83 1.31
CA ASP A 24 -9.73 7.88 2.60
C ASP A 24 -10.11 6.71 3.53
N GLU A 25 -11.39 6.33 3.52
CA GLU A 25 -11.89 5.18 4.29
C GLU A 25 -11.27 3.88 3.77
N TYR A 26 -11.28 3.68 2.45
CA TYR A 26 -10.67 2.55 1.78
C TYR A 26 -9.18 2.44 2.13
N MET A 27 -8.43 3.52 1.94
CA MET A 27 -6.97 3.54 2.13
C MET A 27 -6.57 3.25 3.57
N SER A 28 -7.35 3.69 4.56
CA SER A 28 -7.10 3.37 5.98
C SER A 28 -7.08 1.86 6.26
N VAL A 29 -7.85 1.08 5.49
CA VAL A 29 -7.92 -0.39 5.59
C VAL A 29 -6.94 -1.06 4.62
N ALA A 30 -6.95 -0.62 3.37
CA ALA A 30 -6.23 -1.23 2.24
C ALA A 30 -4.70 -1.15 2.37
N LEU A 31 -4.17 -0.13 3.05
CA LEU A 31 -2.74 -0.05 3.35
C LEU A 31 -2.28 -1.16 4.30
N THR A 32 -3.16 -1.58 5.22
CA THR A 32 -2.88 -2.69 6.15
C THR A 32 -2.88 -4.04 5.43
N THR A 33 -3.77 -4.24 4.45
CA THR A 33 -3.87 -5.47 3.64
C THR A 33 -2.91 -5.51 2.46
N SER A 34 -2.13 -4.44 2.26
CA SER A 34 -1.05 -4.32 1.28
C SER A 34 0.25 -5.03 1.75
N TYR A 35 1.40 -4.41 1.49
CA TYR A 35 2.74 -4.97 1.72
C TYR A 35 3.16 -5.02 3.20
N PHE A 36 2.34 -4.55 4.14
CA PHE A 36 2.70 -4.43 5.55
C PHE A 36 3.23 -5.75 6.15
N LEU A 37 2.48 -6.83 5.98
CA LEU A 37 2.89 -8.13 6.54
C LEU A 37 4.13 -8.69 5.82
N LEU A 38 4.21 -8.54 4.50
CA LEU A 38 5.34 -9.04 3.72
C LEU A 38 6.64 -8.33 4.13
N SER A 39 6.60 -7.01 4.30
CA SER A 39 7.71 -6.20 4.80
C SER A 39 8.14 -6.65 6.20
N VAL A 40 7.21 -6.76 7.15
CA VAL A 40 7.51 -7.19 8.54
C VAL A 40 8.12 -8.59 8.57
N VAL A 41 7.55 -9.56 7.86
CA VAL A 41 8.06 -10.95 7.84
C VAL A 41 9.43 -11.02 7.18
N SER A 42 9.64 -10.27 6.09
CA SER A 42 10.93 -10.23 5.41
C SER A 42 12.05 -9.67 6.31
N PHE A 43 11.73 -8.70 7.16
CA PHE A 43 12.68 -8.13 8.12
C PHE A 43 12.98 -9.12 9.23
N VAL A 44 11.96 -9.66 9.92
CA VAL A 44 12.16 -10.62 11.03
C VAL A 44 13.00 -11.84 10.59
N GLY A 45 12.85 -12.30 9.35
CA GLY A 45 13.65 -13.39 8.79
C GLY A 45 15.16 -13.10 8.66
N MET A 46 15.60 -11.85 8.85
CA MET A 46 16.99 -11.43 8.81
C MET A 46 17.65 -11.30 10.20
N ALA A 47 17.01 -11.82 11.27
CA ALA A 47 17.58 -12.02 12.61
C ALA A 47 18.72 -11.06 13.01
N ASP A 48 19.98 -11.47 12.79
CA ASP A 48 21.21 -10.77 13.21
C ASP A 48 21.41 -9.38 12.58
N ILE A 49 20.65 -9.06 11.53
CA ILE A 49 20.78 -7.80 10.82
C ILE A 49 19.62 -6.81 11.04
N VAL A 50 18.55 -7.27 11.67
CA VAL A 50 17.49 -6.37 12.13
C VAL A 50 17.97 -5.62 13.35
N THR A 51 17.84 -4.29 13.32
CA THR A 51 18.14 -3.43 14.46
C THR A 51 16.84 -2.92 15.07
N LYS A 52 16.92 -2.41 16.31
CA LYS A 52 15.78 -1.70 16.90
C LYS A 52 15.33 -0.54 16.02
N ASP A 53 16.27 0.22 15.46
CA ASP A 53 15.97 1.36 14.59
C ASP A 53 15.23 0.95 13.31
N SER A 54 15.53 -0.22 12.73
CA SER A 54 14.82 -0.70 11.54
C SER A 54 13.42 -1.22 11.86
N LEU A 55 13.19 -1.77 13.05
CA LEU A 55 11.85 -2.09 13.54
C LEU A 55 11.06 -0.84 13.87
N ASP A 56 11.68 0.14 14.54
CA ASP A 56 11.07 1.43 14.86
C ASP A 56 10.68 2.17 13.57
N TRP A 57 11.48 2.10 12.52
CA TRP A 57 11.14 2.68 11.20
C TRP A 57 9.89 2.05 10.56
N ILE A 58 9.70 0.72 10.69
CA ILE A 58 8.52 0.00 10.20
C ILE A 58 7.29 0.28 11.07
N PHE A 59 7.46 0.29 12.39
CA PHE A 59 6.33 0.32 13.33
C PHE A 59 5.88 1.73 13.72
N ASN A 60 6.71 2.76 13.53
CA ASN A 60 6.36 4.15 13.87
C ASN A 60 5.82 4.96 12.68
N ASP A 61 5.27 4.30 11.66
CA ASP A 61 4.61 4.95 10.51
C ASP A 61 5.50 6.03 9.85
N SER A 62 6.75 5.66 9.55
CA SER A 62 7.64 6.55 8.80
C SER A 62 7.02 6.91 7.44
N LYS A 63 7.29 8.13 6.96
CA LYS A 63 6.73 8.65 5.71
C LYS A 63 7.01 7.69 4.55
N SER A 64 8.22 7.12 4.49
CA SER A 64 8.54 6.12 3.44
C SER A 64 7.86 4.79 3.61
N PHE A 65 7.67 4.32 4.85
CA PHE A 65 6.99 3.05 5.04
C PHE A 65 5.52 3.19 4.63
N HIS A 66 4.88 4.31 4.96
CA HIS A 66 3.57 4.66 4.44
C HIS A 66 3.55 4.72 2.90
N ALA A 67 4.52 5.42 2.30
CA ALA A 67 4.67 5.50 0.85
C ALA A 67 4.87 4.11 0.20
N LEU A 68 5.58 3.19 0.85
CA LEU A 68 5.75 1.81 0.38
C LEU A 68 4.44 1.04 0.38
N LEU A 69 3.63 1.18 1.45
CA LEU A 69 2.31 0.54 1.51
C LEU A 69 1.38 1.09 0.43
N LEU A 70 1.42 2.41 0.20
CA LEU A 70 0.67 3.13 -0.81
C LEU A 70 1.04 2.66 -2.21
N LEU A 71 2.33 2.63 -2.55
CA LEU A 71 2.83 2.08 -3.81
C LEU A 71 2.32 0.66 -4.04
N GLY A 72 2.50 -0.18 -3.03
CA GLY A 72 2.08 -1.57 -3.09
C GLY A 72 0.59 -1.74 -3.36
N ARG A 73 -0.24 -0.90 -2.75
CA ARG A 73 -1.69 -0.97 -2.87
C ARG A 73 -2.18 -0.44 -4.21
N LEU A 74 -1.76 0.76 -4.59
CA LEU A 74 -2.18 1.37 -5.85
C LEU A 74 -1.69 0.57 -7.07
N ILE A 75 -0.46 0.04 -7.07
CA ILE A 75 0.01 -0.80 -8.19
C ILE A 75 -0.82 -2.09 -8.31
N ASP A 76 -1.13 -2.74 -7.18
CA ASP A 76 -1.92 -3.97 -7.16
C ASP A 76 -3.35 -3.70 -7.66
N ASP A 77 -3.99 -2.66 -7.16
CA ASP A 77 -5.35 -2.27 -7.53
C ASP A 77 -5.44 -1.87 -9.00
N MET A 78 -4.53 -1.01 -9.50
CA MET A 78 -4.53 -0.59 -10.90
C MET A 78 -4.33 -1.78 -11.86
N LYS A 79 -3.43 -2.72 -11.53
CA LYS A 79 -3.15 -3.89 -12.38
C LYS A 79 -4.27 -4.92 -12.34
N SER A 80 -4.92 -5.08 -11.21
CA SER A 80 -5.96 -6.09 -11.00
C SER A 80 -7.37 -5.59 -11.33
N HIS A 81 -7.60 -4.28 -11.35
CA HIS A 81 -8.90 -3.61 -11.51
C HIS A 81 -9.83 -4.26 -12.55
N LYS A 82 -9.39 -4.37 -13.81
CA LYS A 82 -10.21 -4.96 -14.90
C LYS A 82 -10.55 -6.43 -14.69
N PHE A 83 -9.69 -7.16 -13.99
CA PHE A 83 -9.91 -8.57 -13.68
C PHE A 83 -10.85 -8.72 -12.48
N GLU A 84 -10.67 -7.91 -11.43
CA GLU A 84 -11.47 -7.93 -10.21
C GLU A 84 -12.92 -7.46 -10.47
N GLN A 85 -13.13 -6.46 -11.33
CA GLN A 85 -14.46 -6.03 -11.77
C GLN A 85 -15.27 -7.19 -12.37
N LYS A 86 -14.66 -8.02 -13.22
CA LYS A 86 -15.33 -9.16 -13.87
C LYS A 86 -15.78 -10.24 -12.86
N ARG A 87 -15.17 -10.26 -11.67
CA ARG A 87 -15.44 -11.28 -10.64
C ARG A 87 -16.42 -10.80 -9.57
N GLY A 88 -16.90 -9.56 -9.64
CA GLY A 88 -17.81 -8.98 -8.66
C GLY A 88 -17.18 -8.90 -7.27
N ARG A 89 -15.92 -8.45 -7.19
CA ARG A 89 -15.15 -8.37 -5.95
C ARG A 89 -15.14 -6.95 -5.36
N ILE A 90 -14.47 -6.82 -4.20
CA ILE A 90 -14.36 -5.61 -3.37
C ILE A 90 -13.93 -4.42 -4.22
N ALA A 91 -14.46 -3.23 -3.92
CA ALA A 91 -14.07 -1.99 -4.56
C ALA A 91 -12.55 -1.75 -4.44
N SER A 92 -11.89 -1.56 -5.58
CA SER A 92 -10.47 -1.18 -5.65
C SER A 92 -10.29 0.31 -5.36
N ALA A 93 -9.05 0.77 -5.16
CA ALA A 93 -8.71 2.21 -5.16
C ALA A 93 -9.29 2.93 -6.38
N VAL A 94 -9.23 2.29 -7.56
CA VAL A 94 -9.76 2.84 -8.80
C VAL A 94 -11.28 3.02 -8.73
N GLU A 95 -12.02 2.01 -8.27
CA GLU A 95 -13.47 2.12 -8.07
C GLU A 95 -13.84 3.19 -7.04
N CYS A 96 -13.13 3.23 -5.90
CA CYS A 96 -13.41 4.18 -4.83
C CYS A 96 -13.23 5.62 -5.34
N TYR A 97 -12.13 5.89 -6.03
CA TYR A 97 -11.85 7.21 -6.61
C TYR A 97 -12.88 7.60 -7.69
N MET A 98 -13.18 6.71 -8.63
CA MET A 98 -14.17 6.97 -9.69
C MET A 98 -15.55 7.25 -9.10
N THR A 99 -15.96 6.50 -8.08
CA THR A 99 -17.27 6.66 -7.42
C THR A 99 -17.34 7.96 -6.63
N GLU A 100 -16.28 8.31 -5.90
CA GLU A 100 -16.25 9.52 -5.06
C GLU A 100 -16.18 10.80 -5.89
N HIS A 101 -15.40 10.80 -6.98
CA HIS A 101 -15.15 12.00 -7.77
C HIS A 101 -15.95 12.07 -9.08
N GLY A 102 -16.71 11.02 -9.43
CA GLY A 102 -17.38 10.92 -10.72
C GLY A 102 -16.40 10.86 -11.90
N ALA A 103 -15.17 10.41 -11.65
CA ALA A 103 -14.07 10.41 -12.60
C ALA A 103 -14.13 9.20 -13.56
N THR A 104 -13.50 9.36 -14.72
CA THR A 104 -13.25 8.26 -15.65
C THR A 104 -12.10 7.36 -15.19
N GLU A 105 -12.00 6.14 -15.75
CA GLU A 105 -10.87 5.23 -15.49
C GLU A 105 -9.53 5.87 -15.89
N GLU A 106 -9.52 6.66 -16.97
CA GLU A 106 -8.33 7.38 -17.44
C GLU A 106 -7.89 8.47 -16.47
N GLU A 107 -8.80 9.35 -16.04
CA GLU A 107 -8.52 10.39 -15.04
C GLU A 107 -8.03 9.78 -13.72
N THR A 108 -8.65 8.66 -13.31
CA THR A 108 -8.26 7.92 -12.11
C THR A 108 -6.86 7.32 -12.25
N THR A 109 -6.54 6.76 -13.41
CA THR A 109 -5.21 6.21 -13.71
C THR A 109 -4.14 7.30 -13.66
N ILE A 110 -4.44 8.50 -14.19
CA ILE A 110 -3.53 9.65 -14.15
C ILE A 110 -3.27 10.08 -12.71
N GLU A 111 -4.33 10.23 -11.90
CA GLU A 111 -4.19 10.65 -10.50
C GLU A 111 -3.46 9.59 -9.67
N CYS A 112 -3.79 8.30 -9.82
CA CYS A 112 -3.08 7.22 -9.13
C CYS A 112 -1.59 7.20 -9.53
N THR A 113 -1.28 7.40 -10.81
CA THR A 113 0.11 7.46 -11.29
C THR A 113 0.88 8.62 -10.68
N LYS A 114 0.22 9.78 -10.51
CA LYS A 114 0.82 10.93 -9.83
C LYS A 114 1.13 10.62 -8.36
N GLN A 115 0.18 10.03 -7.62
CA GLN A 115 0.40 9.59 -6.24
C GLN A 115 1.51 8.54 -6.13
N LEU A 116 1.63 7.62 -7.10
CA LEU A 116 2.73 6.67 -7.16
C LEU A 116 4.08 7.37 -7.33
N ASN A 117 4.18 8.40 -8.18
CA ASN A 117 5.41 9.15 -8.36
C ASN A 117 5.81 9.92 -7.10
N ASP A 118 4.85 10.54 -6.43
CA ASP A 118 5.08 11.25 -5.17
C ASP A 118 5.55 10.29 -4.06
N ALA A 119 4.90 9.12 -3.94
CA ALA A 119 5.30 8.07 -3.01
C ALA A 119 6.73 7.54 -3.31
N TRP A 120 7.09 7.41 -4.59
CA TRP A 120 8.47 7.04 -4.96
C TRP A 120 9.48 8.09 -4.54
N ASN A 121 9.16 9.38 -4.68
CA ASN A 121 10.03 10.47 -4.25
C ASN A 121 10.24 10.42 -2.73
N ASP A 122 9.18 10.21 -1.96
CA ASP A 122 9.26 10.08 -0.50
C ASP A 122 10.20 8.95 -0.06
N ILE A 123 10.09 7.78 -0.70
CA ILE A 123 10.97 6.64 -0.43
C ILE A 123 12.42 6.97 -0.77
N ASN A 124 12.66 7.60 -1.93
CA ASN A 124 14.00 7.96 -2.37
C ASN A 124 14.65 8.99 -1.44
N GLU A 125 13.89 9.98 -0.97
CA GLU A 125 14.36 11.01 -0.04
C GLU A 125 14.80 10.40 1.29
N GLU A 126 14.00 9.54 1.91
CA GLU A 126 14.45 8.91 3.16
C GLU A 126 15.55 7.88 2.91
N TRP A 127 15.57 7.17 1.77
CA TRP A 127 16.69 6.25 1.46
C TRP A 127 18.05 6.93 1.43
N LEU A 128 18.10 8.23 1.12
CA LEU A 128 19.33 9.03 1.19
C LEU A 128 19.74 9.39 2.63
N ILE A 129 18.81 9.34 3.57
CA ILE A 129 18.97 9.81 4.96
C ILE A 129 19.04 8.62 5.95
N LEU A 130 18.45 7.49 5.60
CA LEU A 130 18.30 6.34 6.49
C LEU A 130 19.65 5.70 6.79
N THR A 131 19.96 5.61 8.09
CA THR A 131 21.04 4.79 8.65
C THR A 131 20.63 3.31 8.78
N ILE A 132 19.62 2.88 8.00
CA ILE A 132 19.16 1.50 7.99
C ILE A 132 20.16 0.64 7.23
N PRO A 133 20.50 -0.54 7.73
CA PRO A 133 21.42 -1.42 7.03
C PRO A 133 20.99 -1.75 5.60
N ARG A 134 21.92 -1.61 4.64
CA ARG A 134 21.66 -1.64 3.18
C ARG A 134 20.98 -2.91 2.67
N HIS A 135 21.15 -4.04 3.35
CA HIS A 135 20.52 -5.31 2.98
C HIS A 135 19.02 -5.36 3.31
N LEU A 136 18.55 -4.55 4.28
CA LEU A 136 17.12 -4.39 4.56
C LEU A 136 16.46 -3.57 3.43
N LEU A 137 17.14 -2.50 2.98
CA LEU A 137 16.68 -1.66 1.86
C LEU A 137 16.54 -2.44 0.54
N LEU A 138 17.37 -3.47 0.31
CA LEU A 138 17.30 -4.34 -0.86
C LEU A 138 16.02 -5.20 -0.95
N ARG A 139 15.24 -5.31 0.13
CA ARG A 139 13.96 -6.03 0.13
C ARG A 139 12.79 -5.17 -0.35
N ILE A 140 12.98 -3.87 -0.43
CA ILE A 140 12.00 -2.93 -0.94
C ILE A 140 12.23 -2.80 -2.46
N PRO A 141 11.18 -2.87 -3.30
CA PRO A 141 11.31 -2.69 -4.74
C PRO A 141 12.05 -1.38 -5.05
N ARG A 142 12.93 -1.39 -6.07
CA ARG A 142 13.53 -0.16 -6.59
C ARG A 142 12.77 0.26 -7.85
N HIS A 143 12.50 1.55 -7.99
CA HIS A 143 12.06 2.08 -9.28
C HIS A 143 13.24 2.00 -10.27
N HIS A 144 13.11 1.17 -11.30
CA HIS A 144 13.97 1.24 -12.46
C HIS A 144 13.34 2.26 -13.42
N SER A 145 13.94 3.44 -13.49
CA SER A 145 13.70 4.45 -14.53
C SER A 145 13.98 3.89 -15.91
#